data_AF-A0A074M339-F1
#
_entry.id   AF-A0A074M339-F1
#
_cell.length_a   1.000
_cell.length_b   1.000
_cell.length_c   1.000
_cell.angle_alpha   90.00
_cell.angle_beta   90.00
_cell.angle_gamma   90.00
#
_symmetry.space_group_name_H-M   'P 1'
#
loop_
_entity.id
_entity.type
_entity.pdbx_description
1 polymer ?
#
loop_
_entity_poly.entity_id
_entity_poly.type
_entity_poly.pdbx_seq_one_letter_code
_entity_poly.pdbx_strand_id
1 'polypeptide(L)'
;MQFKSIDQVASGTVESGEIDLAIAGYLADAVAGDVAALFNLGVAYSTGSNGVESDLIEAHKWFNLAASRGHEDAAFCRADVSDEMTAREIAEAQRRARRWLSEERRAA
;
A
#
# COMPACT_ATOMS: atom_id res chain seq x y z
N MET A 1 -9.06 2.17 52.59
CA MET A 1 -7.82 2.67 51.96
C MET A 1 -7.32 1.57 51.04
N GLN A 2 -7.05 1.71 49.74
CA GLN A 2 -7.01 2.82 48.80
C GLN A 2 -7.15 2.20 47.40
N PHE A 3 -7.93 2.85 46.54
CA PHE A 3 -7.87 2.72 45.07
C PHE A 3 -6.44 2.97 44.54
N LYS A 4 -6.03 2.27 43.48
CA LYS A 4 -5.22 2.84 42.38
C LYS A 4 -5.45 2.04 41.08
N SER A 5 -6.14 2.71 40.15
CA SER A 5 -6.04 2.70 38.66
C SER A 5 -5.72 1.39 37.96
N ILE A 6 -6.56 0.77 37.11
CA ILE A 6 -7.21 1.29 35.89
C ILE A 6 -6.57 2.53 35.28
N ASP A 7 -5.63 2.31 34.37
CA ASP A 7 -5.56 2.87 33.01
C ASP A 7 -4.15 2.69 32.44
N GLN A 8 -4.03 1.85 31.40
CA GLN A 8 -3.51 2.29 30.11
C GLN A 8 -3.80 1.18 29.09
N VAL A 9 -4.89 1.37 28.36
CA VAL A 9 -5.25 0.64 27.15
C VAL A 9 -4.51 1.29 25.97
N ALA A 10 -4.27 0.49 24.93
CA ALA A 10 -3.97 0.84 23.54
C ALA A 10 -2.53 1.24 23.16
N SER A 11 -1.88 0.34 22.40
CA SER A 11 -1.41 0.70 21.06
C SER A 11 -1.29 -0.56 20.18
N GLY A 12 -2.21 -0.70 19.21
CA GLY A 12 -1.92 -1.34 17.93
C GLY A 12 -1.98 -2.86 17.84
N THR A 13 -2.95 -3.55 18.47
CA THR A 13 -3.38 -4.83 17.90
C THR A 13 -4.22 -4.49 16.68
N VAL A 14 -3.60 -4.45 15.50
CA VAL A 14 -4.34 -4.41 14.23
C VAL A 14 -5.26 -5.63 14.20
N GLU A 15 -6.54 -5.40 14.43
CA GLU A 15 -7.57 -6.43 14.36
C GLU A 15 -7.61 -6.94 12.91
N SER A 16 -7.18 -8.18 12.72
CA SER A 16 -7.12 -8.91 11.44
C SER A 16 -8.50 -9.18 10.81
N GLY A 17 -9.51 -8.35 11.06
CA GLY A 17 -10.91 -8.55 10.69
C GLY A 17 -11.44 -7.62 9.59
N GLU A 18 -10.81 -6.48 9.33
CA GLU A 18 -11.24 -5.52 8.29
C GLU A 18 -10.04 -5.08 7.43
N ILE A 19 -9.50 -5.98 6.60
CA ILE A 19 -9.03 -5.46 5.31
C ILE A 19 -10.31 -5.00 4.62
N ASP A 20 -10.52 -3.68 4.62
CA ASP A 20 -11.72 -3.07 4.08
C ASP A 20 -11.93 -3.59 2.64
N LEU A 21 -13.18 -3.89 2.29
CA LEU A 21 -13.56 -4.54 1.03
C LEU A 21 -12.95 -3.83 -0.20
N ALA A 22 -12.69 -2.53 -0.07
CA ALA A 22 -12.04 -1.72 -1.09
C ALA A 22 -10.62 -2.21 -1.44
N ILE A 23 -9.75 -2.48 -0.46
CA ILE A 23 -8.38 -2.95 -0.74
C ILE A 23 -8.42 -4.32 -1.40
N ALA A 24 -9.26 -5.21 -0.90
CA ALA A 24 -9.43 -6.54 -1.48
C ALA A 24 -9.98 -6.47 -2.93
N GLY A 25 -10.93 -5.57 -3.19
CA GLY A 25 -11.45 -5.28 -4.52
C GLY A 25 -10.37 -4.75 -5.46
N TYR A 26 -9.61 -3.73 -5.03
CA TYR A 26 -8.54 -3.17 -5.84
C TYR A 26 -7.43 -4.20 -6.13
N LEU A 27 -7.13 -5.10 -5.20
CA LEU A 27 -6.18 -6.19 -5.44
C LEU A 27 -6.71 -7.16 -6.49
N ALA A 28 -7.99 -7.53 -6.45
CA ALA A 28 -8.60 -8.40 -7.45
C ALA A 28 -8.58 -7.75 -8.84
N ASP A 29 -8.95 -6.48 -8.93
CA ASP A 29 -8.97 -5.71 -10.18
C ASP A 29 -7.54 -5.51 -10.72
N ALA A 30 -6.57 -5.23 -9.84
CA ALA A 30 -5.17 -5.12 -10.21
C ALA A 30 -4.61 -6.44 -10.79
N VAL A 31 -4.96 -7.59 -10.20
CA VAL A 31 -4.60 -8.92 -10.73
C VAL A 31 -5.28 -9.17 -12.08
N ALA A 32 -6.50 -8.67 -12.30
CA ALA A 32 -7.18 -8.72 -13.59
C ALA A 32 -6.59 -7.75 -14.63
N GLY A 33 -5.62 -6.91 -14.24
CA GLY A 33 -4.90 -5.99 -15.12
C GLY A 33 -5.42 -4.55 -15.11
N ASP A 34 -6.33 -4.20 -14.18
CA ASP A 34 -6.81 -2.82 -14.03
C ASP A 34 -5.69 -1.91 -13.48
N VAL A 35 -5.28 -0.96 -14.32
CA VAL A 35 -4.24 0.00 -14.00
C VAL A 35 -4.71 1.06 -12.98
N ALA A 36 -6.00 1.43 -13.02
CA ALA A 36 -6.57 2.37 -12.06
C ALA A 36 -6.65 1.73 -10.66
N ALA A 37 -6.89 0.43 -10.56
CA ALA A 37 -6.86 -0.29 -9.29
C ALA A 37 -5.46 -0.27 -8.64
N LEU A 38 -4.39 -0.44 -9.44
CA LEU A 38 -3.01 -0.25 -8.97
C LEU A 38 -2.79 1.18 -8.44
N PHE A 39 -3.32 2.21 -9.11
CA PHE A 39 -3.22 3.59 -8.63
C PHE A 39 -3.99 3.78 -7.31
N ASN A 40 -5.20 3.26 -7.20
CA ASN A 40 -6.04 3.36 -6.00
C ASN A 40 -5.39 2.66 -4.79
N LEU A 41 -4.74 1.52 -5.00
CA LEU A 41 -3.92 0.88 -3.95
C LEU A 41 -2.81 1.82 -3.47
N GLY A 42 -2.10 2.48 -4.40
CA GLY A 42 -1.09 3.47 -4.07
C GLY A 42 -1.63 4.61 -3.21
N VAL A 43 -2.79 5.16 -3.57
CA VAL A 43 -3.47 6.22 -2.82
C VAL A 43 -3.88 5.74 -1.42
N ALA A 44 -4.45 4.53 -1.32
CA ALA A 44 -4.91 4.01 -0.04
C ALA A 44 -3.76 3.82 0.95
N TYR A 45 -2.65 3.23 0.51
CA TYR A 45 -1.44 3.10 1.34
C TYR A 45 -0.72 4.43 1.59
N SER A 46 -0.78 5.40 0.68
CA SER A 46 -0.19 6.72 0.93
C SER A 46 -0.96 7.47 2.03
N THR A 47 -2.29 7.44 1.95
CA THR A 47 -3.18 8.19 2.86
C THR A 47 -3.52 7.45 4.15
N GLY A 48 -3.28 6.13 4.22
CA GLY A 48 -3.75 5.29 5.32
C GLY A 48 -5.28 5.23 5.39
N SER A 49 -5.94 5.02 4.24
CA SER A 49 -7.40 4.94 4.13
C SER A 49 -7.88 3.51 3.83
N ASN A 50 -9.18 3.24 3.99
CA ASN A 50 -9.77 1.91 3.76
C ASN A 50 -9.16 0.82 4.66
N GLY A 51 -8.99 1.13 5.96
CA GLY A 51 -8.53 0.19 6.97
C GLY A 51 -7.05 -0.18 6.93
N VAL A 52 -6.25 0.40 6.01
CA VAL A 52 -4.79 0.25 6.03
C VAL A 52 -4.11 1.43 6.70
N GLU A 53 -3.01 1.17 7.38
CA GLU A 53 -2.12 2.22 7.86
C GLU A 53 -1.34 2.83 6.67
N SER A 54 -0.87 4.07 6.85
CA SER A 54 -0.01 4.69 5.84
C SER A 54 1.32 3.92 5.74
N ASP A 55 1.63 3.44 4.54
CA ASP A 55 2.87 2.72 4.20
C ASP A 55 3.38 3.23 2.85
N LEU A 56 4.38 4.12 2.90
CA LEU A 56 4.98 4.69 1.70
C LEU A 56 5.72 3.66 0.83
N ILE A 57 6.17 2.53 1.39
CA ILE A 57 6.81 1.45 0.62
C ILE A 57 5.76 0.75 -0.24
N GLU A 58 4.60 0.41 0.31
CA GLU A 58 3.49 -0.15 -0.46
C GLU A 58 2.92 0.90 -1.44
N ALA A 59 2.74 2.16 -1.01
CA ALA A 59 2.27 3.22 -1.90
C ALA A 59 3.18 3.39 -3.14
N HIS A 60 4.49 3.53 -2.92
CA HIS A 60 5.47 3.64 -3.99
C HIS A 60 5.44 2.42 -4.91
N LYS A 61 5.36 1.21 -4.36
CA LYS A 61 5.28 -0.04 -5.14
C LYS A 61 4.08 0.01 -6.09
N TRP A 62 2.89 0.33 -5.59
CA TRP A 62 1.66 0.35 -6.39
C TRP A 62 1.67 1.46 -7.44
N PHE A 63 2.09 2.68 -7.07
CA PHE A 63 2.27 3.76 -8.04
C PHE A 63 3.30 3.41 -9.12
N ASN A 64 4.40 2.74 -8.76
CA ASN A 64 5.39 2.29 -9.73
C ASN A 64 4.82 1.29 -10.74
N LEU A 65 3.98 0.35 -10.28
CA LEU A 65 3.31 -0.62 -11.14
C LEU A 65 2.28 0.05 -12.05
N ALA A 66 1.50 1.01 -11.55
CA ALA A 66 0.54 1.77 -12.35
C ALA A 66 1.24 2.64 -13.41
N ALA A 67 2.30 3.36 -13.01
CA ALA A 67 3.10 4.19 -13.91
C ALA A 67 3.75 3.35 -15.04
N SER A 68 4.27 2.16 -14.72
CA SER A 68 4.84 1.26 -15.73
C SER A 68 3.83 0.74 -16.76
N ARG A 69 2.53 0.84 -16.46
CA ARG A 69 1.42 0.44 -17.32
C ARG A 69 0.70 1.64 -17.97
N GLY A 70 1.27 2.85 -17.85
CA GLY A 70 0.80 4.04 -18.55
C GLY A 70 -0.15 4.94 -17.75
N HIS A 71 -0.33 4.73 -16.44
CA HIS A 71 -1.08 5.70 -15.62
C HIS A 71 -0.24 6.96 -15.40
N GLU A 72 -0.64 8.07 -16.04
CA GLU A 72 0.14 9.31 -16.07
C GLU A 72 0.34 9.90 -14.66
N ASP A 73 -0.73 10.00 -13.87
CA ASP A 73 -0.67 10.55 -12.51
C ASP A 73 0.16 9.69 -11.54
N ALA A 74 0.29 8.40 -11.81
CA ALA A 74 1.01 7.49 -10.91
C ALA A 74 2.51 7.79 -10.87
N ALA A 75 3.08 8.31 -11.97
CA ALA A 75 4.49 8.71 -11.99
C ALA A 75 4.74 9.91 -11.08
N PHE A 76 3.81 10.86 -11.04
CA PHE A 76 3.86 12.02 -10.15
C PHE A 76 3.70 11.59 -8.70
N CYS A 77 2.66 10.82 -8.37
CA CYS A 77 2.45 10.33 -7.00
C CYS A 77 3.60 9.45 -6.50
N ARG A 78 4.22 8.63 -7.36
CA ARG A 78 5.43 7.87 -7.01
C ARG A 78 6.58 8.80 -6.63
N ALA A 79 6.79 9.88 -7.39
CA ALA A 79 7.86 10.83 -7.12
C ALA A 79 7.61 11.56 -5.80
N ASP A 80 6.38 12.03 -5.59
CA ASP A 80 5.96 12.71 -4.37
C ASP A 80 6.21 11.87 -3.11
N VAL A 81 5.75 10.62 -3.08
CA VAL A 81 6.03 9.72 -1.94
C VAL A 81 7.53 9.37 -1.81
N SER A 82 8.30 9.40 -2.91
CA SER A 82 9.73 9.11 -2.86
C SER A 82 10.53 10.19 -2.13
N ASP A 83 10.06 11.43 -2.12
CA ASP A 83 10.75 12.56 -1.48
C ASP A 83 10.79 12.41 0.05
N GLU A 84 9.84 11.64 0.62
CA GLU A 84 9.78 11.31 2.05
C GLU A 84 10.49 9.99 2.41
N MET A 85 10.94 9.23 1.41
CA MET A 85 11.51 7.90 1.60
C MET A 85 13.05 7.91 1.56
N THR A 86 13.66 7.01 2.32
CA THR A 86 15.09 6.71 2.17
C THR A 86 15.36 5.86 0.93
N ALA A 87 16.60 5.92 0.42
CA ALA A 87 17.03 5.05 -0.68
C ALA A 87 16.84 3.54 -0.37
N ARG A 88 16.93 3.14 0.90
CA ARG A 88 16.71 1.75 1.33
C ARG A 88 15.25 1.35 1.18
N GLU A 89 14.33 2.23 1.53
CA GLU A 89 12.89 2.02 1.43
C GLU A 89 12.44 2.03 -0.03
N ILE A 90 12.94 2.96 -0.85
CA ILE A 90 12.70 2.98 -2.30
C ILE A 90 13.17 1.66 -2.94
N ALA A 91 14.37 1.20 -2.57
CA ALA A 91 14.89 -0.08 -3.06
C ALA A 91 14.01 -1.26 -2.62
N GLU A 92 13.43 -1.22 -1.42
CA GLU A 92 12.47 -2.23 -0.96
C GLU A 92 11.17 -2.18 -1.76
N ALA A 93 10.57 -1.01 -1.96
CA ALA A 93 9.36 -0.84 -2.76
C ALA A 93 9.55 -1.39 -4.19
N GLN A 94 10.69 -1.06 -4.82
CA GLN A 94 11.03 -1.58 -6.15
C GLN A 94 11.23 -3.10 -6.16
N ARG A 95 11.84 -3.69 -5.11
CA ARG A 95 11.96 -5.15 -4.97
C ARG A 95 10.59 -5.80 -4.88
N ARG A 96 9.67 -5.25 -4.07
CA ARG A 96 8.29 -5.77 -3.95
C ARG A 96 7.53 -5.66 -5.26
N ALA A 97 7.67 -4.56 -5.99
CA ALA A 97 7.04 -4.38 -7.31
C ALA A 97 7.55 -5.41 -8.33
N ARG A 98 8.87 -5.65 -8.38
CA ARG A 98 9.46 -6.68 -9.26
C ARG A 98 8.98 -8.09 -8.90
N ARG A 99 8.85 -8.39 -7.60
CA ARG A 99 8.33 -9.68 -7.13
C ARG A 99 6.89 -9.87 -7.62
N TRP A 100 6.03 -8.86 -7.43
CA TRP A 100 4.65 -8.89 -7.89
C TRP A 100 4.54 -9.19 -9.40
N LEU A 101 5.27 -8.46 -10.25
CA LEU A 101 5.30 -8.72 -11.69
C LEU A 101 5.76 -10.14 -12.05
N SER A 102 6.70 -10.69 -11.28
CA SER A 102 7.18 -12.05 -11.48
C SER A 102 6.15 -13.12 -11.12
N GLU A 103 5.30 -12.83 -10.12
CA GLU A 103 4.23 -13.70 -9.65
C GLU A 103 3.03 -13.65 -10.61
N GLU A 104 2.62 -12.47 -11.05
CA GLU A 104 1.60 -12.28 -12.10
C GLU A 104 1.94 -13.11 -13.36
N ARG A 105 3.19 -13.00 -13.84
CA ARG A 105 3.64 -13.74 -15.04
C ARG A 105 3.67 -15.26 -14.83
N ARG A 106 3.79 -15.74 -13.58
CA ARG A 106 3.74 -17.18 -13.30
C ARG A 106 2.30 -17.69 -13.26
N ALA A 107 1.34 -16.83 -12.97
CA ALA A 107 -0.08 -17.16 -12.86
C ALA A 107 -0.86 -17.03 -14.19
N ALA A 108 -0.29 -16.34 -15.19
CA ALA A 108 -0.83 -16.21 -16.55
C ALA A 108 -0.37 -17.34 -17.48
#